data_AF-A0A7C2RBP6-F1
#
_entry.id   AF-A0A7C2RBP6-F1
#
_cell.length_a   1.000
_cell.length_b   1.000
_cell.length_c   1.000
_cell.angle_alpha   90.00
_cell.angle_beta   90.00
_cell.angle_gamma   90.00
#
_symmetry.space_group_name_H-M   'P 1'
#
loop_
_entity.id
_entity.type
_entity.pdbx_description
1 polymer ?
#
loop_
_entity_poly.entity_id
_entity_poly.type
_entity_poly.pdbx_seq_one_letter_code
_entity_poly.pdbx_strand_id
1 'polypeptide(L)'
;MNNALLHQFCGFLDTPQIWDKTVAFPYPAYNLKRLDLQELPENIHLPPTMVLGKRMERFFRFYVTHCSEERIIAHNEQIISEKRTLGELDFLLKNENTGQVSHVELVYKFYLYDPEIPAEAERWTGPNHRDNLSRKLDRLLKKQFPLLHREETRPLLDRLG
;
A
#
# COMPACT_ATOMS: atom_id res chain seq x y z
N MET A 1 26.49 -6.95 -9.48
CA MET A 1 25.18 -6.37 -9.12
C MET A 1 24.24 -7.48 -8.69
N ASN A 2 23.49 -7.30 -7.60
CA ASN A 2 22.57 -8.33 -7.10
C ASN A 2 21.30 -8.36 -7.97
N ASN A 3 21.38 -9.05 -9.11
CA ASN A 3 20.32 -9.15 -10.11
C ASN A 3 18.98 -9.60 -9.49
N ALA A 4 19.03 -10.40 -8.42
CA ALA A 4 17.85 -10.87 -7.71
C ALA A 4 17.03 -9.75 -7.04
N LEU A 5 17.66 -8.66 -6.59
CA LEU A 5 16.95 -7.55 -5.94
C LEU A 5 16.23 -6.67 -6.98
N LEU A 6 16.88 -6.41 -8.12
CA LEU A 6 16.28 -5.73 -9.25
C LEU A 6 15.04 -6.49 -9.74
N HIS A 7 15.16 -7.81 -9.96
CA HIS A 7 14.01 -8.63 -10.37
C HIS A 7 12.84 -8.59 -9.38
N GLN A 8 13.12 -8.58 -8.07
CA GLN A 8 12.07 -8.47 -7.06
C GLN A 8 11.39 -7.10 -7.09
N PHE A 9 12.15 -6.03 -7.28
CA PHE A 9 11.60 -4.68 -7.41
C PHE A 9 10.76 -4.53 -8.69
N CYS A 10 11.24 -5.04 -9.83
CA CYS A 10 10.45 -5.07 -11.06
C CYS A 10 9.17 -5.90 -10.89
N GLY A 11 9.24 -7.04 -10.22
CA GLY A 11 8.05 -7.84 -9.89
C GLY A 11 7.04 -7.09 -9.02
N PHE A 12 7.49 -6.23 -8.12
CA PHE A 12 6.61 -5.33 -7.36
C PHE A 12 5.91 -4.31 -8.28
N LEU A 13 6.63 -3.69 -9.22
CA LEU A 13 6.05 -2.74 -10.19
C LEU A 13 5.04 -3.40 -11.13
N ASP A 14 5.32 -4.63 -11.55
CA ASP A 14 4.50 -5.41 -12.48
C ASP A 14 3.37 -6.19 -11.77
N THR A 15 3.17 -5.99 -10.46
CA THR A 15 2.14 -6.72 -9.71
C THR A 15 0.73 -6.32 -10.21
N PRO A 16 -0.07 -7.28 -10.70
CA PRO A 16 -1.41 -6.98 -11.21
C PRO A 16 -2.35 -6.59 -10.07
N GLN A 17 -3.19 -5.58 -10.34
CA GLN A 17 -4.26 -5.17 -9.43
C GLN A 17 -5.45 -6.14 -9.52
N ILE A 18 -5.94 -6.63 -8.37
CA ILE A 18 -7.03 -7.61 -8.33
C ILE A 18 -8.39 -6.93 -8.54
N TRP A 19 -8.63 -5.77 -7.92
CA TRP A 19 -9.97 -5.17 -7.89
C TRP A 19 -10.29 -4.19 -9.03
N ASP A 20 -9.29 -3.68 -9.75
CA ASP A 20 -9.47 -2.69 -10.84
C ASP A 20 -10.37 -3.20 -11.98
N LYS A 21 -10.63 -4.51 -12.03
CA LYS A 21 -11.48 -5.15 -13.06
C LYS A 21 -12.68 -5.91 -12.51
N THR A 22 -12.79 -6.10 -11.20
CA THR A 22 -13.69 -7.12 -10.61
C THR A 22 -14.59 -6.58 -9.51
N VAL A 23 -14.23 -5.49 -8.82
CA VAL A 23 -14.98 -4.96 -7.68
C VAL A 23 -14.99 -3.43 -7.70
N ALA A 24 -16.17 -2.83 -7.64
CA ALA A 24 -16.30 -1.38 -7.53
C ALA A 24 -15.73 -0.89 -6.18
N PHE A 25 -14.73 -0.02 -6.24
CA PHE A 25 -14.12 0.61 -5.08
C PHE A 25 -14.07 2.13 -5.31
N PRO A 26 -14.47 2.97 -4.33
CA PRO A 26 -14.59 4.41 -4.55
C PRO A 26 -13.26 5.17 -4.61
N TYR A 27 -12.15 4.50 -4.27
CA TYR A 27 -10.80 5.07 -4.35
C TYR A 27 -10.01 4.38 -5.47
N PRO A 28 -9.21 5.14 -6.24
CA PRO A 28 -8.41 4.57 -7.31
C PRO A 28 -7.27 3.71 -6.75
N ALA A 29 -6.80 2.74 -7.53
CA ALA A 29 -5.51 2.12 -7.28
C ALA A 29 -4.38 3.15 -7.50
N TYR A 30 -3.28 3.00 -6.77
CA TYR A 30 -2.11 3.84 -6.99
C TYR A 30 -1.43 3.46 -8.32
N ASN A 31 -1.19 4.45 -9.17
CA ASN A 31 -0.63 4.24 -10.51
C ASN A 31 0.89 4.10 -10.46
N LEU A 32 1.37 2.86 -10.35
CA LEU A 32 2.80 2.55 -10.51
C LEU A 32 3.17 2.70 -11.99
N LYS A 33 4.10 3.61 -12.29
CA LYS A 33 4.68 3.74 -13.62
C LYS A 33 5.52 2.48 -13.87
N ARG A 34 5.32 1.86 -15.03
CA ARG A 34 6.23 0.80 -15.51
C ARG A 34 7.57 1.44 -15.85
N LEU A 35 8.64 0.88 -15.31
CA LEU A 35 10.00 1.37 -15.50
C LEU A 35 10.84 0.28 -16.15
N ASP A 36 11.64 0.64 -17.15
CA ASP A 36 12.65 -0.24 -17.74
C ASP A 36 13.98 0.02 -17.04
N LEU A 37 14.18 -0.63 -15.89
CA LEU A 37 15.38 -0.47 -15.06
C LEU A 37 16.37 -1.58 -15.38
N GLN A 38 17.57 -1.20 -15.84
CA GLN A 38 18.71 -2.11 -15.97
C GLN A 38 19.46 -2.29 -14.64
N GLU A 39 19.34 -1.31 -13.75
CA GLU A 39 19.88 -1.33 -12.39
C GLU A 39 19.01 -0.49 -11.44
N LEU A 40 19.17 -0.72 -10.14
CA LEU A 40 18.51 0.10 -9.13
C LEU A 40 19.30 1.40 -8.94
N PRO A 41 18.64 2.57 -8.88
CA PRO A 41 19.34 3.84 -8.67
C PRO A 41 20.07 3.92 -7.33
N GLU A 42 19.64 3.14 -6.34
CA GLU A 42 20.29 3.02 -5.04
C GLU A 42 20.11 1.60 -4.47
N ASN A 43 21.04 1.20 -3.58
CA ASN A 43 20.96 -0.10 -2.91
C ASN A 43 19.83 -0.11 -1.87
N ILE A 44 18.90 -1.07 -2.00
CA ILE A 44 17.85 -1.31 -1.01
C ILE A 44 18.34 -2.36 -0.02
N HIS A 45 18.50 -1.99 1.24
CA HIS A 45 18.78 -2.97 2.29
C HIS A 45 17.50 -3.72 2.65
N LEU A 46 17.48 -5.05 2.45
CA LEU A 46 16.38 -5.93 2.84
C LEU A 46 16.91 -7.10 3.69
N PRO A 47 16.54 -7.18 4.99
CA PRO A 47 16.83 -8.33 5.82
C PRO A 47 16.25 -9.63 5.21
N PRO A 48 16.97 -10.76 5.29
CA PRO A 48 16.49 -12.03 4.75
C PRO A 48 15.18 -12.52 5.39
N THR A 49 14.98 -12.23 6.67
CA THR A 49 13.82 -12.65 7.47
C THR A 49 12.64 -11.67 7.41
N MET A 50 12.72 -10.65 6.54
CA MET A 50 11.67 -9.66 6.41
C MET A 50 10.40 -10.28 5.84
N VAL A 51 9.30 -10.15 6.58
CA VAL A 51 7.97 -10.54 6.10
C VAL A 51 7.58 -9.74 4.85
N LEU A 52 6.84 -10.37 3.95
CA LEU A 52 6.57 -9.83 2.62
C LEU A 52 5.93 -8.43 2.64
N GLY A 53 4.94 -8.19 3.51
CA GLY A 53 4.29 -6.88 3.60
C GLY A 53 5.29 -5.74 3.87
N LYS A 54 6.18 -5.92 4.85
CA LYS A 54 7.25 -4.95 5.15
C LYS A 54 8.27 -4.81 4.02
N ARG A 55 8.50 -5.86 3.25
CA ARG A 55 9.32 -5.78 2.03
C ARG A 55 8.65 -4.91 0.97
N MET A 56 7.35 -5.07 0.75
CA MET A 56 6.59 -4.26 -0.22
C MET A 56 6.52 -2.80 0.21
N GLU A 57 6.36 -2.50 1.50
CA GLU A 57 6.47 -1.14 2.02
C GLU A 57 7.82 -0.50 1.68
N ARG A 58 8.93 -1.25 1.81
CA ARG A 58 10.26 -0.75 1.44
C ARG A 58 10.39 -0.50 -0.07
N PHE A 59 9.84 -1.38 -0.90
CA PHE A 59 9.82 -1.17 -2.34
C PHE A 59 8.95 0.01 -2.74
N PHE A 60 7.77 0.18 -2.16
CA PHE A 60 6.92 1.34 -2.42
C PHE A 60 7.62 2.64 -2.02
N ARG A 61 8.23 2.66 -0.82
CA ARG A 61 9.02 3.82 -0.37
C ARG A 61 10.17 4.13 -1.33
N PHE A 62 10.90 3.11 -1.78
CA PHE A 62 11.97 3.27 -2.75
C PHE A 62 11.46 3.83 -4.08
N TYR A 63 10.37 3.25 -4.61
CA TYR A 63 9.73 3.71 -5.83
C TYR A 63 9.34 5.19 -5.73
N VAL A 64 8.65 5.60 -4.65
CA VAL A 64 8.22 6.99 -4.50
C VAL A 64 9.45 7.91 -4.45
N THR A 65 10.47 7.53 -3.68
CA THR A 65 11.69 8.35 -3.47
C THR A 65 12.52 8.54 -4.73
N HIS A 66 12.65 7.51 -5.58
CA HIS A 66 13.61 7.51 -6.69
C HIS A 66 12.97 7.49 -8.08
N CYS A 67 11.68 7.17 -8.18
CA CYS A 67 11.05 6.89 -9.47
C CYS A 67 9.73 7.65 -9.69
N SER A 68 9.21 8.34 -8.68
CA SER A 68 7.98 9.13 -8.77
C SER A 68 8.27 10.64 -8.71
N GLU A 69 7.27 11.44 -9.06
CA GLU A 69 7.29 12.92 -8.90
C GLU A 69 6.72 13.35 -7.53
N GLU A 70 6.38 12.38 -6.67
CA GLU A 70 5.81 12.61 -5.35
C GLU A 70 6.86 12.48 -4.26
N ARG A 71 6.68 13.22 -3.18
CA ARG A 71 7.49 13.13 -1.97
C ARG A 71 6.69 12.49 -0.85
N ILE A 72 7.32 11.57 -0.12
CA ILE A 72 6.75 11.03 1.11
C ILE A 72 6.86 12.11 2.19
N ILE A 73 5.72 12.58 2.69
CA ILE A 73 5.67 13.54 3.81
C ILE A 73 5.50 12.84 5.14
N ALA A 74 4.88 11.66 5.15
CA ALA A 74 4.83 10.77 6.31
C ALA A 74 4.63 9.32 5.87
N HIS A 75 5.10 8.36 6.67
CA HIS A 75 4.84 6.95 6.43
C HIS A 75 4.84 6.16 7.75
N ASN A 76 4.02 5.11 7.83
CA ASN A 76 3.83 4.28 9.02
C ASN A 76 3.54 5.10 10.30
N GLU A 77 2.70 6.13 10.17
CA GLU A 77 2.35 7.01 11.29
C GLU A 77 1.22 6.41 12.10
N GLN A 78 1.48 6.16 13.38
CA GLN A 78 0.48 5.58 14.28
C GLN A 78 -0.46 6.64 14.82
N ILE A 79 -1.76 6.38 14.73
CA ILE A 79 -2.79 7.20 15.34
C ILE A 79 -3.10 6.62 16.72
N ILE A 80 -2.78 7.37 17.77
CA ILE A 80 -2.88 6.91 19.16
C ILE A 80 -3.87 7.78 19.93
N SER A 81 -4.76 7.13 20.67
CA SER A 81 -5.70 7.78 21.59
C SER A 81 -5.67 7.06 22.93
N GLU A 82 -5.52 7.79 24.03
CA GLU A 82 -5.49 7.23 25.40
C GLU A 82 -4.55 6.02 25.56
N LYS A 83 -3.33 6.09 24.99
CA LYS A 83 -2.31 5.01 24.96
C LYS A 83 -2.69 3.77 24.14
N ARG A 84 -3.77 3.82 23.36
CA ARG A 84 -4.19 2.77 22.44
C ARG A 84 -3.97 3.20 21.00
N THR A 85 -3.32 2.34 20.22
CA THR A 85 -3.24 2.51 18.75
C THR A 85 -4.62 2.27 18.14
N LEU A 86 -5.18 3.32 17.52
CA LEU A 86 -6.43 3.28 16.78
C LEU A 86 -6.22 2.72 15.37
N GLY A 87 -5.04 2.96 14.80
CA GLY A 87 -4.61 2.50 13.49
C GLY A 87 -3.28 3.12 13.09
N GLU A 88 -2.92 2.94 11.83
CA GLU A 88 -1.69 3.45 11.21
C GLU A 88 -2.07 3.98 9.82
N LEU A 89 -1.47 5.11 9.42
CA LEU A 89 -1.49 5.60 8.05
C LEU A 89 -0.21 5.11 7.37
N ASP A 90 -0.35 4.32 6.30
CA ASP A 90 0.81 3.71 5.63
C ASP A 90 1.66 4.78 4.96
N PHE A 91 1.08 5.63 4.10
CA PHE A 91 1.81 6.68 3.39
C PHE A 91 0.96 7.94 3.18
N LEU A 92 1.55 9.10 3.47
CA LEU A 92 1.09 10.40 2.99
C LEU A 92 2.10 10.92 1.97
N LEU A 93 1.63 11.17 0.75
CA LEU A 93 2.46 11.63 -0.36
C LEU A 93 2.05 13.04 -0.77
N LYS A 94 3.01 13.86 -1.17
CA LYS A 94 2.78 15.19 -1.74
C LYS A 94 3.31 15.22 -3.16
N ASN A 95 2.45 15.57 -4.11
CA ASN A 95 2.88 15.87 -5.45
C ASN A 95 3.51 17.26 -5.48
N GLU A 96 4.81 17.35 -5.77
CA GLU A 96 5.56 18.61 -5.70
C GLU A 96 5.14 19.62 -6.78
N ASN A 97 4.61 19.13 -7.92
CA ASN A 97 4.18 19.98 -9.03
C ASN A 97 2.81 20.64 -8.78
N THR A 98 1.89 19.95 -8.10
CA THR A 98 0.50 20.41 -7.89
C THR A 98 0.21 20.82 -6.45
N GLY A 99 1.07 20.44 -5.49
CA GLY A 99 0.85 20.61 -4.06
C GLY A 99 -0.19 19.65 -3.47
N GLN A 100 -0.82 18.79 -4.27
CA GLN A 100 -1.83 17.84 -3.81
C GLN A 100 -1.21 16.82 -2.85
N VAL A 101 -1.94 16.51 -1.77
CA VAL A 101 -1.57 15.45 -0.82
C VAL A 101 -2.51 14.26 -1.00
N SER A 102 -1.94 13.06 -1.08
CA SER A 102 -2.65 11.80 -1.18
C SER A 102 -2.35 10.91 0.02
N HIS A 103 -3.37 10.17 0.48
CA HIS A 103 -3.22 9.10 1.46
C HIS A 103 -3.25 7.76 0.72
N VAL A 104 -2.19 6.98 0.85
CA VAL A 104 -2.03 5.68 0.20
C VAL A 104 -1.94 4.58 1.25
N GLU A 105 -2.85 3.62 1.16
CA GLU A 105 -2.84 2.37 1.94
C GLU A 105 -2.24 1.25 1.08
N LEU A 106 -1.16 0.63 1.55
CA LEU A 106 -0.45 -0.40 0.79
C LEU A 106 -0.97 -1.79 1.16
N VAL A 107 -1.55 -2.48 0.18
CA VAL A 107 -2.10 -3.82 0.38
C VAL A 107 -1.45 -4.82 -0.56
N TYR A 108 -0.70 -5.76 0.01
CA TYR A 108 -0.12 -6.87 -0.73
C TYR A 108 -0.56 -8.20 -0.11
N LYS A 109 -1.33 -8.99 -0.87
CA LYS A 109 -2.00 -10.21 -0.38
C LYS A 109 -1.99 -11.30 -1.44
N PHE A 110 -1.95 -12.55 -0.98
CA PHE A 110 -2.23 -13.72 -1.80
C PHE A 110 -3.61 -14.24 -1.45
N TYR A 111 -4.41 -14.46 -2.48
CA TYR A 111 -5.73 -15.08 -2.38
C TYR A 111 -5.75 -16.30 -3.29
N LEU A 112 -6.43 -17.34 -2.83
CA LEU A 112 -6.84 -18.46 -3.66
C LEU A 112 -8.18 -18.09 -4.29
N TYR A 113 -8.35 -18.39 -5.58
CA TYR A 113 -9.60 -18.17 -6.29
C TYR A 113 -10.48 -19.41 -6.19
N ASP A 114 -11.66 -19.25 -5.59
CA ASP A 114 -12.69 -20.29 -5.52
C ASP A 114 -13.84 -19.95 -6.47
N PRO A 115 -13.94 -20.62 -7.64
CA PRO A 115 -14.96 -20.31 -8.64
C PRO A 115 -16.38 -20.70 -8.20
N GLU A 116 -16.53 -21.55 -7.19
CA GLU A 116 -17.84 -22.01 -6.70
C GLU A 116 -18.56 -20.94 -5.87
N ILE A 117 -17.83 -19.92 -5.39
CA ILE A 117 -18.42 -18.81 -4.63
C ILE A 117 -19.13 -17.84 -5.59
N PRO A 118 -20.43 -17.52 -5.40
CA PRO A 118 -21.18 -16.70 -6.35
C PRO A 118 -20.61 -15.29 -6.54
N ALA A 119 -20.25 -14.61 -5.45
CA ALA A 119 -19.81 -13.22 -5.46
C ALA A 119 -18.31 -13.10 -5.77
N GLU A 120 -17.95 -12.37 -6.85
CA GLU A 120 -16.57 -12.25 -7.35
C GLU A 120 -15.56 -11.82 -6.28
N ALA A 121 -15.90 -10.83 -5.44
CA ALA A 121 -15.03 -10.35 -4.37
C ALA A 121 -14.81 -11.39 -3.24
N GLU A 122 -15.71 -12.37 -3.11
CA GLU A 122 -15.63 -13.42 -2.10
C GLU A 122 -14.89 -14.65 -2.61
N ARG A 123 -14.78 -14.84 -3.94
CA ARG A 123 -13.97 -15.89 -4.57
C ARG A 123 -12.51 -15.83 -4.16
N TRP A 124 -12.00 -14.63 -3.91
CA TRP A 124 -10.61 -14.39 -3.48
C TRP A 124 -10.46 -14.61 -1.98
N THR A 125 -10.22 -15.86 -1.58
CA THR A 125 -10.13 -16.28 -0.18
C THR A 125 -8.68 -16.45 0.27
N GLY A 126 -8.35 -15.94 1.45
CA GLY A 126 -7.01 -16.05 2.02
C GLY A 126 -6.71 -17.50 2.44
N PRO A 127 -5.44 -17.90 2.54
CA PRO A 127 -5.04 -19.29 2.75
C PRO A 127 -5.59 -19.95 4.03
N ASN A 128 -6.00 -19.16 5.03
CA ASN A 128 -6.59 -19.65 6.27
C ASN A 128 -8.12 -19.53 6.32
N HIS A 129 -8.79 -19.20 5.20
CA HIS A 129 -10.24 -18.91 5.09
C HIS A 129 -10.79 -17.82 6.04
N ARG A 130 -9.92 -17.19 6.84
CA ARG A 130 -10.26 -16.15 7.81
C ARG A 130 -10.26 -14.74 7.23
N ASP A 131 -9.89 -14.58 5.97
CA ASP A 131 -9.84 -13.29 5.25
C ASP A 131 -10.25 -13.54 3.80
N ASN A 132 -10.89 -12.56 3.16
CA ASN A 132 -11.17 -12.56 1.74
C ASN A 132 -11.09 -11.12 1.21
N LEU A 133 -11.03 -10.96 -0.11
CA LEU A 133 -10.91 -9.62 -0.72
C LEU A 133 -12.07 -8.70 -0.28
N SER A 134 -13.31 -9.19 -0.30
CA SER A 134 -14.50 -8.44 0.16
C SER A 134 -14.31 -7.83 1.55
N ARG A 135 -13.91 -8.62 2.55
CA ARG A 135 -13.66 -8.16 3.93
C ARG A 135 -12.48 -7.20 4.03
N LYS A 136 -11.44 -7.39 3.22
CA LYS A 136 -10.30 -6.47 3.17
C LYS A 136 -10.74 -5.11 2.62
N LEU A 137 -11.50 -5.08 1.52
CA LEU A 137 -12.05 -3.85 0.94
C LEU A 137 -13.01 -3.15 1.91
N ASP A 138 -13.90 -3.89 2.57
CA ASP A 138 -14.82 -3.33 3.59
C ASP A 138 -14.06 -2.69 4.75
N ARG A 139 -12.99 -3.34 5.25
CA ARG A 139 -12.13 -2.78 6.30
C ARG A 139 -11.40 -1.53 5.83
N LEU A 140 -10.91 -1.48 4.60
CA LEU A 140 -10.26 -0.28 4.08
C LEU A 140 -11.24 0.90 4.09
N LEU A 141 -12.44 0.70 3.58
CA LEU A 141 -13.47 1.74 3.46
C LEU A 141 -14.01 2.22 4.79
N LYS A 142 -14.36 1.29 5.69
CA LYS A 142 -15.05 1.62 6.93
C LYS A 142 -14.11 1.92 8.08
N LYS A 143 -12.83 1.55 7.97
CA LYS A 143 -11.86 1.72 9.07
C LYS A 143 -10.62 2.48 8.64
N GLN A 144 -9.84 1.98 7.67
CA GLN A 144 -8.53 2.57 7.37
C GLN A 144 -8.63 3.99 6.79
N PHE A 145 -9.33 4.19 5.68
CA PHE A 145 -9.45 5.53 5.08
C PHE A 145 -10.10 6.57 6.01
N PRO A 146 -11.15 6.23 6.79
CA PRO A 146 -11.71 7.13 7.78
C PRO A 146 -10.75 7.55 8.91
N LEU A 147 -9.64 6.83 9.16
CA LEU A 147 -8.63 7.27 10.14
C LEU A 147 -8.09 8.66 9.81
N LEU A 148 -7.96 9.00 8.53
CA LEU A 148 -7.48 10.31 8.09
C LEU A 148 -8.33 11.47 8.62
N HIS A 149 -9.62 11.23 8.86
CA HIS A 149 -10.59 12.25 9.25
C HIS A 149 -10.94 12.21 10.75
N ARG A 150 -10.21 11.43 11.55
CA ARG A 150 -10.39 11.41 13.00
C ARG A 150 -9.74 12.61 13.66
N GLU A 151 -10.34 13.09 14.75
CA GLU A 151 -9.79 14.16 15.57
C GLU A 151 -8.40 13.81 16.10
N GLU A 152 -8.16 12.54 16.44
CA GLU A 152 -6.85 12.09 16.93
C GLU A 152 -5.75 12.09 15.84
N THR A 153 -6.13 12.17 14.57
CA THR A 153 -5.21 12.29 13.44
C THR A 153 -4.82 13.75 13.16
N ARG A 154 -5.63 14.72 13.62
CA ARG A 154 -5.40 16.14 13.36
C ARG A 154 -4.03 16.65 13.83
N PRO A 155 -3.53 16.31 15.04
CA PRO A 155 -2.20 16.75 15.47
C PRO A 155 -1.07 16.26 14.56
N LEU A 156 -1.22 15.06 13.97
CA LEU A 156 -0.27 14.56 12.99
C LEU A 156 -0.31 15.41 11.72
N LEU A 157 -1.50 15.69 11.19
CA LEU A 157 -1.67 16.48 9.96
C LEU A 157 -1.17 17.92 10.15
N ASP A 158 -1.50 18.57 11.26
CA ASP A 158 -1.06 19.94 11.57
C ASP A 158 0.48 20.06 11.61
N ARG A 159 1.18 19.00 12.06
CA ARG A 159 2.66 18.95 12.06
C ARG A 159 3.25 18.84 10.65
N LEU A 160 2.51 18.25 9.71
CA LEU A 160 2.96 18.04 8.33
C LEU A 160 2.73 19.26 7.43
N GLY A 161 1.88 20.19 7.87
CA GLY A 161 1.50 21.42 7.14
C GLY A 161 0.46 21.16 6.06
#